data_AF-A0A924GVY8-F1
#
_entry.id   AF-A0A924GVY8-F1
#
_cell.length_a   1.000
_cell.length_b   1.000
_cell.length_c   1.000
_cell.angle_alpha   90.00
_cell.angle_beta   90.00
_cell.angle_gamma   90.00
#
_symmetry.space_group_name_H-M   'P 1'
#
loop_
_entity.id
_entity.type
_entity.pdbx_description
1 polymer ?
#
loop_
_entity_poly.entity_id
_entity_poly.type
_entity_poly.pdbx_seq_one_letter_code
_entity_poly.pdbx_strand_id
1 'polypeptide(L)' 'SQTMESKQPGLYFIGEVVDVTGWLGGYNFQWAWASAHACAEALSAKKPNA' A
#
# COMPACT_ATOMS: atom_id res chain seq x y z
N SER A 1 0.35 -7.59 -5.77
CA SER A 1 -0.84 -6.77 -6.06
C SER A 1 -0.38 -5.35 -6.27
N GLN A 2 -0.84 -4.65 -7.30
CA GLN A 2 -0.48 -3.23 -7.52
C GLN A 2 -1.23 -2.28 -6.56
N THR A 3 -2.31 -2.74 -5.94
CA THR A 3 -3.26 -1.89 -5.18
C THR A 3 -3.07 -1.92 -3.67
N MET A 4 -2.15 -2.76 -3.15
CA MET A 4 -2.02 -3.08 -1.72
C MET A 4 -3.26 -3.70 -1.06
N GLU A 5 -4.29 -4.08 -1.83
CA GLU A 5 -5.47 -4.79 -1.32
C GLU A 5 -5.12 -6.25 -1.01
N SER A 6 -5.63 -6.73 0.12
CA SER A 6 -5.60 -8.13 0.52
C SER A 6 -6.52 -8.97 -0.37
N LYS A 7 -6.47 -10.29 -0.20
CA LYS A 7 -7.47 -11.20 -0.78
C LYS A 7 -8.86 -11.00 -0.16
N GLN A 8 -8.92 -10.46 1.05
CA GLN A 8 -10.18 -10.01 1.66
C GLN A 8 -10.55 -8.64 1.07
N PRO A 9 -11.70 -8.51 0.38
CA PRO A 9 -12.09 -7.25 -0.24
C PRO A 9 -12.22 -6.11 0.78
N GLY A 10 -11.71 -4.94 0.42
CA GLY A 10 -11.76 -3.74 1.26
C GLY A 10 -10.75 -3.68 2.40
N LEU A 11 -9.89 -4.69 2.55
CA LEU A 11 -8.80 -4.71 3.52
C LEU A 11 -7.46 -4.45 2.83
N TYR A 12 -6.68 -3.50 3.34
CA TYR A 12 -5.42 -3.05 2.74
C TYR A 12 -4.30 -3.07 3.79
N PHE A 13 -3.07 -3.35 3.35
CA PHE A 13 -1.88 -3.31 4.19
C PHE A 13 -0.77 -2.51 3.50
N ILE A 14 -0.12 -1.61 4.22
CA ILE A 14 0.94 -0.74 3.70
C ILE A 14 2.09 -0.63 4.71
N GLY A 15 3.27 -0.21 4.25
CA GLY A 15 4.42 0.00 5.10
C GLY A 15 4.96 -1.28 5.73
N GLU A 16 5.53 -1.16 6.93
CA GLU A 16 6.34 -2.19 7.59
C GLU A 16 5.56 -3.41 8.08
N VAL A 17 4.22 -3.33 8.16
CA VAL A 17 3.39 -4.51 8.49
C VAL A 17 3.40 -5.54 7.35
N VAL A 18 3.79 -5.12 6.15
CA VAL A 18 4.00 -6.00 5.00
C VAL A 18 5.42 -6.56 5.07
N ASP A 19 5.59 -7.83 4.71
CA ASP A 19 6.89 -8.52 4.67
C ASP A 19 7.81 -7.99 3.56
N VAL A 20 8.23 -6.74 3.71
CA VAL A 20 9.16 -6.01 2.86
C VAL A 20 10.08 -5.23 3.77
N THR A 21 11.35 -5.58 3.75
CA THR A 21 12.40 -4.92 4.54
C THR A 21 13.41 -4.26 3.61
N GLY A 22 13.57 -2.96 3.75
CA GLY A 22 14.57 -2.17 3.06
C GLY A 22 15.92 -2.19 3.77
N TRP A 23 16.97 -1.85 3.02
CA TRP A 23 18.32 -1.68 3.55
C TRP A 23 18.39 -0.41 4.42
N LEU A 24 19.40 -0.32 5.30
CA LEU A 24 19.68 0.94 5.99
C LEU A 24 19.97 2.04 4.97
N GLY A 25 19.46 3.25 5.21
CA GLY A 25 19.60 4.38 4.27
C GLY A 25 18.27 4.91 3.73
N GLY A 26 17.17 4.73 4.46
CA GLY A 26 15.88 5.35 4.14
C GLY A 26 14.95 4.53 3.23
N TYR A 27 15.34 3.32 2.83
CA TYR A 27 14.52 2.45 1.98
C TYR A 27 13.20 2.03 2.64
N ASN A 28 13.17 1.86 3.96
CA ASN A 28 11.92 1.58 4.69
C ASN A 28 10.96 2.76 4.64
N PHE A 29 11.46 3.99 4.71
CA PHE A 29 10.62 5.17 4.51
C PHE A 29 10.10 5.24 3.08
N GLN A 30 10.98 5.06 2.09
CA GLN A 30 10.56 5.03 0.68
C GLN A 30 9.48 3.97 0.43
N TRP A 31 9.62 2.77 1.02
CA TRP A 31 8.61 1.72 0.97
C TRP A 31 7.29 2.15 1.61
N ALA A 32 7.32 2.75 2.79
CA ALA A 32 6.13 3.28 3.45
C ALA A 32 5.39 4.30 2.56
N TRP A 33 6.11 5.23 1.94
CA TRP A 33 5.52 6.24 1.06
C TRP A 33 4.96 5.64 -0.23
N ALA A 34 5.73 4.78 -0.91
CA ALA A 34 5.33 4.19 -2.18
C ALA A 34 4.11 3.26 -2.02
N SER A 35 4.09 2.43 -0.96
CA SER A 35 2.96 1.54 -0.69
C SER A 35 1.70 2.32 -0.29
N ALA A 36 1.83 3.40 0.49
CA ALA A 36 0.72 4.30 0.80
C ALA A 36 0.13 4.96 -0.45
N HIS A 37 0.99 5.46 -1.35
CA HIS A 37 0.57 6.07 -2.61
C HIS A 37 -0.22 5.09 -3.49
N ALA A 38 0.30 3.87 -3.69
CA ALA A 38 -0.37 2.85 -4.47
C ALA A 38 -1.74 2.45 -3.90
N CYS A 39 -1.86 2.37 -2.57
CA CYS A 39 -3.13 2.13 -1.88
C CYS A 39 -4.12 3.29 -2.12
N ALA A 40 -3.67 4.53 -1.97
CA ALA A 40 -4.50 5.72 -2.16
C ALA A 40 -5.01 5.86 -3.60
N GLU A 41 -4.17 5.59 -4.60
CA GLU A 41 -4.58 5.57 -6.01
C GLU A 41 -5.64 4.50 -6.26
N ALA A 42 -5.47 3.30 -5.70
CA ALA A 42 -6.44 2.22 -5.83
C ALA A 42 -7.79 2.55 -5.17
N LEU A 43 -7.76 3.16 -3.98
CA LEU A 43 -8.96 3.64 -3.28
C LEU A 43 -9.67 4.75 -4.08
N SER A 44 -8.92 5.67 -4.68
CA SER A 44 -9.47 6.75 -5.50
C SER A 44 -10.10 6.24 -6.80
N ALA A 45 -9.51 5.20 -7.40
CA ALA A 45 -10.06 4.53 -8.58
C ALA A 45 -11.32 3.71 -8.24
N LYS A 46 -11.37 3.09 -7.05
CA LYS A 46 -12.59 2.48 -6.47
C LYS A 46 -13.52 3.58 -5.95
N LYS A 47 -14.14 4.34 -6.86
CA LYS A 47 -15.27 5.19 -6.48
C LYS A 47 -16.34 4.29 -5.83
N PRO A 48 -16.83 4.60 -4.61
CA PRO A 48 -18.07 3.99 -4.17
C PRO A 48 -19.15 4.42 -5.16
N ASN A 49 -19.92 3.45 -5.67
CA ASN A 49 -21.13 3.77 -6.40
C ASN A 49 -21.98 4.70 -5.51
N ALA A 50 -22.14 5.95 -5.95
CA ALA A 50 -23.19 6.84 -5.46
C ALA A 50 -24.52 6.40 -6.10
#